data_AF-A0A7W1RN13-F1
#
_entry.id   AF-A0A7W1RN13-F1
#
_cell.length_a   1.000
_cell.length_b   1.000
_cell.length_c   1.000
_cell.angle_alpha   90.00
_cell.angle_beta   90.00
_cell.angle_gamma   90.00
#
_symmetry.space_group_name_H-M   'P 1'
#
loop_
_entity.id
_entity.type
_entity.pdbx_description
1 polymer ?
#
loop_
_entity_poly.entity_id
_entity_poly.type
_entity_poly.pdbx_seq_one_letter_code
_entity_poly.pdbx_strand_id
1 'polypeptide(L)' 'MPALLKKAHGELILITRREKAVAYIVSAERMAAIAETLEIMADPKAMEAVRRARGGKGKYFPLAALDEN' A
#
# COMPACT_ATOMS: atom_id res chain seq x y z
N MET A 1 21.08 12.36 11.50
CA MET A 1 19.64 12.09 11.25
C MET A 1 19.18 12.42 9.82
N PRO A 2 19.45 13.61 9.22
CA PRO A 2 18.87 13.97 7.91
C PRO A 2 19.24 13.03 6.74
N ALA A 3 20.48 12.54 6.69
CA ALA A 3 20.91 11.60 5.65
C ALA A 3 20.18 10.24 5.72
N LEU A 4 19.87 9.76 6.93
CA LEU A 4 19.12 8.52 7.12
C LEU A 4 17.67 8.68 6.66
N LEU A 5 17.04 9.82 6.95
CA LEU A 5 15.68 10.11 6.49
C LEU A 5 15.60 10.23 4.96
N LYS A 6 16.61 10.83 4.32
CA LYS A 6 16.69 10.85 2.84
C LYS A 6 16.80 9.45 2.25
N LYS A 7 17.61 8.56 2.84
CA LYS A 7 17.70 7.15 2.40
C LYS A 7 16.39 6.39 2.63
N ALA A 8 15.73 6.62 3.76
CA ALA A 8 14.45 5.98 4.09
C ALA A 8 13.30 6.32 3.13
N HIS A 9 13.47 7.34 2.27
CA HIS A 9 12.51 7.65 1.21
C HIS A 9 12.40 6.53 0.17
N GLY A 10 13.51 5.85 -0.14
CA GLY A 10 13.57 4.75 -1.11
C GLY A 10 13.76 3.37 -0.49
N GLU A 11 14.21 3.30 0.76
CA GLU A 11 14.65 2.06 1.41
C GLU A 11 14.03 1.87 2.80
N LEU A 12 13.86 0.62 3.22
CA LEU A 12 13.55 0.27 4.61
C LEU A 12 14.86 0.22 5.40
N ILE A 13 14.98 1.00 6.48
CA ILE A 13 16.17 0.98 7.33
C ILE A 13 15.86 0.21 8.62
N LEU A 14 16.61 -0.86 8.89
CA LEU A 14 16.55 -1.60 10.15
C LEU A 14 17.47 -0.94 11.19
N ILE A 15 16.95 -0.71 12.39
CA ILE A 15 17.73 -0.30 13.57
C ILE A 15 17.94 -1.52 14.46
N THR A 16 19.20 -1.81 14.80
CA THR A 16 19.57 -2.91 15.68
C THR A 16 20.19 -2.42 16.99
N ARG A 17 20.05 -3.22 18.06
CA ARG A 17 20.75 -3.07 19.33
C ARG A 17 21.26 -4.44 19.77
N ARG A 18 22.58 -4.58 19.97
CA ARG A 18 23.24 -5.88 20.26
C ARG A 18 22.79 -6.96 19.26
N GLU A 19 22.87 -6.64 17.96
CA GLU A 19 22.46 -7.51 16.85
C GLU A 19 20.98 -7.92 16.83
N LYS A 20 20.12 -7.27 17.63
CA LYS A 20 18.67 -7.52 17.62
C LYS A 20 17.93 -6.36 16.98
N ALA A 21 17.00 -6.66 16.08
CA ALA A 21 16.09 -5.67 15.51
C ALA A 21 15.26 -5.00 16.61
N VAL A 22 15.26 -3.67 16.65
CA VAL A 22 14.50 -2.88 17.65
C VAL A 22 13.56 -1.85 17.03
N ALA A 23 13.81 -1.41 15.80
CA ALA A 23 12.93 -0.50 15.08
C ALA A 23 13.19 -0.54 13.57
N TYR A 24 12.25 -0.02 12.80
CA TYR A 24 12.37 0.21 11.37
C TYR A 24 12.07 1.67 11.06
N ILE A 25 12.82 2.28 10.15
CA ILE A 25 12.48 3.57 9.56
C ILE A 25 11.98 3.32 8.13
N VAL A 26 10.81 3.85 7.84
CA VAL A 26 10.17 3.87 6.52
C VAL A 26 9.76 5.29 6.16
N SER A 27 9.61 5.57 4.87
CA SER A 27 8.94 6.79 4.44
C SER A 27 7.47 6.80 4.89
N ALA A 28 6.94 8.00 5.15
CA ALA A 28 5.54 8.16 5.50
C ALA A 28 4.61 7.66 4.38
N GLU A 29 4.97 7.93 3.13
CA GLU A 29 4.26 7.44 1.94
C GLU A 29 4.19 5.90 1.90
N ARG A 30 5.31 5.22 2.14
CA ARG A 30 5.33 3.75 2.19
C ARG A 30 4.49 3.21 3.35
N MET A 31 4.54 3.85 4.52
CA MET A 31 3.69 3.45 5.65
C MET A 31 2.20 3.64 5.33
N ALA A 32 1.83 4.77 4.71
CA ALA A 32 0.46 5.05 4.32
C ALA A 32 -0.06 4.01 3.31
N ALA A 33 0.74 3.68 2.28
CA ALA A 33 0.38 2.65 1.30
C ALA A 33 0.19 1.27 1.95
N ILE A 34 1.03 0.91 2.94
CA ILE A 34 0.85 -0.33 3.71
C ILE A 34 -0.46 -0.30 4.49
N ALA A 35 -0.74 0.81 5.18
CA ALA A 35 -1.96 0.96 5.99
C ALA A 35 -3.23 0.90 5.13
N GLU A 36 -3.27 1.64 4.01
CA GLU A 36 -4.37 1.62 3.05
C GLU A 36 -4.58 0.23 2.46
N THR A 37 -3.50 -0.48 2.10
CA THR A 37 -3.59 -1.86 1.62
C THR A 37 -4.20 -2.78 2.67
N LEU A 38 -3.79 -2.65 3.94
CA LEU A 38 -4.34 -3.43 5.05
C LEU A 38 -5.83 -3.12 5.28
N GLU A 39 -6.23 -1.86 5.11
CA GLU A 39 -7.64 -1.44 5.18
C GLU A 39 -8.49 -2.11 4.09
N ILE A 40 -8.02 -2.07 2.83
CA ILE A 40 -8.69 -2.78 1.72
C ILE A 40 -8.77 -4.28 1.99
N MET A 41 -7.69 -4.87 2.53
CA MET A 41 -7.65 -6.30 2.85
C MET A 41 -8.59 -6.70 3.99
N ALA A 42 -8.88 -5.78 4.91
CA ALA A 42 -9.76 -6.03 6.04
C ALA A 42 -11.24 -6.11 5.63
N ASP A 43 -11.64 -5.47 4.52
CA ASP A 43 -13.00 -5.57 3.98
C ASP A 43 -13.15 -6.80 3.04
N PRO A 44 -13.94 -7.83 3.43
CA PRO A 44 -14.16 -8.99 2.59
C PRO A 44 -14.81 -8.67 1.24
N LYS A 45 -15.66 -7.64 1.16
CA LYS A 45 -16.32 -7.22 -0.08
C LYS A 45 -15.33 -6.57 -1.04
N ALA A 46 -14.47 -5.70 -0.53
CA ALA A 46 -13.38 -5.12 -1.32
C ALA A 46 -12.46 -6.23 -1.86
N MET A 47 -12.09 -7.21 -1.02
CA MET A 47 -11.27 -8.34 -1.45
C MET A 47 -11.97 -9.27 -2.45
N GLU A 48 -13.29 -9.44 -2.37
CA GLU A 48 -14.06 -10.14 -3.40
C GLU A 48 -14.03 -9.38 -4.74
N ALA A 49 -14.22 -8.06 -4.72
CA ALA A 49 -14.15 -7.22 -5.91
C ALA A 49 -12.76 -7.32 -6.58
N VAL A 50 -11.68 -7.26 -5.79
CA VAL A 50 -10.30 -7.46 -6.27
C VAL A 50 -10.12 -8.84 -6.91
N ARG A 51 -10.62 -9.91 -6.28
CA ARG A 51 -10.54 -11.27 -6.83
C ARG A 51 -11.31 -11.41 -8.14
N ARG A 52 -12.51 -10.83 -8.21
CA ARG A 52 -13.32 -10.82 -9.44
C ARG A 52 -12.62 -10.07 -10.57
N ALA A 53 -12.07 -8.90 -10.30
CA ALA A 53 -11.32 -8.12 -11.27
C ALA A 53 -10.10 -8.92 -11.79
N ARG A 54 -9.30 -9.52 -10.91
CA ARG A 54 -8.16 -10.38 -11.28
C ARG A 54 -8.57 -11.61 -12.10
N GLY A 55 -9.75 -12.16 -11.84
CA GLY A 55 -10.31 -13.29 -12.58
C GLY A 55 -11.04 -12.91 -13.87
N GLY A 56 -11.04 -11.63 -14.27
CA GLY A 56 -11.76 -11.16 -15.46
C GLY A 56 -13.30 -11.20 -15.32
N LYS A 57 -13.83 -11.34 -14.10
CA LYS A 57 -15.27 -11.41 -13.79
C LYS A 57 -15.84 -10.06 -13.30
N GLY A 58 -15.10 -8.98 -13.56
CA GLY A 58 -15.52 -7.62 -13.29
C GLY A 58 -16.63 -7.17 -14.25
N LYS A 59 -17.43 -6.19 -13.83
CA LYS A 59 -18.27 -5.44 -14.76
C LYS A 59 -17.44 -4.26 -15.26
N TYR A 60 -17.34 -4.11 -16.57
CA TYR A 60 -16.60 -3.03 -17.20
C TYR A 60 -17.57 -2.19 -18.02
N PHE A 61 -17.36 -0.88 -17.99
CA PHE A 61 -18.15 0.07 -18.75
C PHE A 61 -17.17 0.92 -19.58
N PRO A 62 -17.57 1.38 -20.78
CA PRO A 62 -16.77 2.33 -21.54
C PRO A 62 -16.57 3.62 -20.74
N LEU A 63 -15.46 4.33 -20.95
CA LEU A 63 -15.18 5.59 -20.26
C LEU A 63 -16.32 6.62 -20.47
N ALA A 64 -16.95 6.63 -21.65
CA ALA A 64 -18.11 7.48 -21.97
C ALA A 64 -19.35 7.21 -21.09
N ALA A 65 -19.40 6.10 -20.35
CA ALA A 65 -20.46 5.87 -19.37
C ALA A 65 -20.28 6.71 -18.08
N LEU A 66 -19.13 7.35 -17.91
CA LEU A 66 -18.85 8.34 -16.86
C LEU A 66 -19.09 9.78 -17.33
N ASP A 67 -19.44 9.99 -18.60
CA ASP A 67 -19.91 11.29 -19.09
C ASP A 67 -21.37 11.47 -18.62
N GLU A 68 -21.51 11.97 -17.39
CA GLU A 68 -22.76 12.52 -16.88
C GLU A 68 -22.95 13.94 -17.48
N ASN A 69 -24.16 14.25 -17.95
CA ASN A 69 -24.54 15.60 -18.38
C ASN A 69 -24.30 16.66 -17.30
#